data_AF-A0A947SH52-F1
#
_entry.id   AF-A0A947SH52-F1
#
_cell.length_a   1.000
_cell.length_b   1.000
_cell.length_c   1.000
_cell.angle_alpha   90.00
_cell.angle_beta   90.00
_cell.angle_gamma   90.00
#
_symmetry.space_group_name_H-M   'P 1'
#
loop_
_entity.id
_entity.type
_entity.pdbx_description
1 polymer ?
#
loop_
_entity_poly.entity_id
_entity_poly.type
_entity_poly.pdbx_seq_one_letter_code
_entity_poly.pdbx_strand_id
1 'polypeptide(L)'
;VVSRDALARRGLTEELKPLLARLEQARIAVFDTFVATPFGIDMPTIADYQRVLDGVGEGLSYGAFHFAMPDHDIEGFATDSATRIADYRVFASGFGRRMMDERGIEMVGVRQLTRA
;
A
#
# COMPACT_ATOMS: atom_id res chain seq x y z
N VAL A 1 -8.29 -13.74 6.60
CA VAL A 1 -8.97 -13.87 7.91
C VAL A 1 -8.56 -12.72 8.82
N VAL A 2 -9.50 -11.89 9.28
CA VAL A 2 -9.23 -10.84 10.28
C VAL A 2 -9.30 -11.49 11.67
N SER A 3 -8.29 -11.31 12.53
CA SER A 3 -8.37 -11.81 13.90
C SER A 3 -9.28 -10.90 14.74
N ARG A 4 -10.00 -11.47 15.71
CA ARG A 4 -10.88 -10.72 16.62
C ARG A 4 -10.15 -9.58 17.36
N ASP A 5 -8.85 -9.71 17.55
CA ASP A 5 -8.00 -8.69 18.20
C ASP A 5 -7.68 -7.49 17.31
N ALA A 6 -7.79 -7.62 15.97
CA ALA A 6 -7.65 -6.50 15.06
C ALA A 6 -8.89 -5.58 15.13
N LEU A 7 -10.08 -6.15 15.37
CA LEU A 7 -11.33 -5.40 15.46
C LEU A 7 -11.42 -4.52 16.71
N ALA A 8 -10.94 -5.03 17.85
CA ALA A 8 -10.92 -4.28 19.12
C ALA A 8 -9.93 -3.10 19.10
N ARG A 9 -8.79 -3.24 18.40
CA ARG A 9 -7.78 -2.18 18.25
C ARG A 9 -8.25 -1.00 17.39
N ARG A 10 -9.28 -1.19 16.56
CA ARG A 10 -9.74 -0.20 15.58
C ARG A 10 -10.76 0.82 16.12
N GLY A 11 -11.13 0.76 17.41
CA GLY A 11 -12.10 1.69 18.01
C GLY A 11 -13.46 1.73 17.30
N LEU A 12 -13.78 0.67 16.54
CA LEU A 12 -14.96 0.62 15.68
C LEU A 12 -16.21 0.53 16.56
N THR A 13 -17.18 1.39 16.28
CA THR A 13 -18.48 1.37 16.94
C THR A 13 -19.16 0.02 16.70
N GLU A 14 -20.03 -0.41 17.63
CA GLU A 14 -20.83 -1.65 17.48
C GLU A 14 -21.57 -1.73 16.13
N GLU A 15 -21.87 -0.57 15.54
CA GLU A 15 -22.54 -0.38 14.26
C GLU A 15 -21.76 -0.91 13.04
N LEU A 16 -20.42 -0.98 13.11
CA LEU A 16 -19.57 -1.44 12.01
C LEU A 16 -19.28 -2.94 12.06
N LYS A 17 -19.56 -3.61 13.18
CA LYS A 17 -19.35 -5.06 13.33
C LYS A 17 -20.13 -5.90 12.32
N PRO A 18 -21.42 -5.62 12.01
CA PRO A 18 -22.16 -6.38 11.00
C PRO A 18 -21.57 -6.21 9.59
N LEU A 19 -21.04 -5.03 9.27
CA LEU A 19 -20.41 -4.77 7.98
C LEU A 19 -19.11 -5.59 7.83
N LEU A 20 -18.28 -5.62 8.87
CA LEU A 20 -17.06 -6.41 8.90
C LEU A 20 -17.36 -7.92 8.75
N ALA A 21 -18.36 -8.42 9.47
CA ALA A 21 -18.79 -9.81 9.33
C ALA A 21 -19.22 -10.16 7.90
N ARG A 22 -19.88 -9.22 7.19
CA ARG A 22 -20.23 -9.39 5.78
C ARG A 22 -19.01 -9.40 4.86
N LEU A 23 -18.02 -8.54 5.11
CA LEU A 23 -16.77 -8.51 4.36
C LEU A 23 -15.97 -9.80 4.56
N GLU A 24 -15.91 -10.31 5.79
CA GLU A 24 -15.29 -11.59 6.12
C GLU A 24 -15.99 -12.76 5.43
N GLN A 25 -17.33 -12.82 5.47
CA GLN A 25 -18.12 -13.83 4.76
C GLN A 25 -17.90 -13.78 3.24
N ALA A 26 -17.76 -12.58 2.69
CA ALA A 26 -17.46 -12.36 1.27
C ALA A 26 -15.97 -12.59 0.91
N ARG A 27 -15.12 -12.95 1.89
CA ARG A 27 -13.66 -13.13 1.73
C ARG A 27 -12.97 -11.87 1.17
N ILE A 28 -13.49 -10.71 1.52
CA ILE A 28 -12.90 -9.41 1.19
C ILE A 28 -11.91 -9.08 2.30
N ALA A 29 -10.65 -8.83 1.92
CA ALA A 29 -9.62 -8.41 2.87
C ALA A 29 -9.92 -7.00 3.41
N VAL A 30 -9.77 -6.83 4.72
CA VAL A 30 -9.95 -5.53 5.38
C VAL A 30 -8.58 -5.02 5.85
N PHE A 31 -8.12 -3.94 5.25
CA PHE A 31 -6.82 -3.34 5.53
C PHE A 31 -6.89 -2.39 6.74
N ASP A 32 -5.82 -2.35 7.54
CA ASP A 32 -5.62 -1.50 8.70
C ASP A 32 -5.10 -0.11 8.31
N THR A 33 -4.20 -0.05 7.33
CA THR A 33 -3.63 1.20 6.83
C THR A 33 -3.57 1.23 5.31
N PHE A 34 -3.46 2.43 4.77
CA PHE A 34 -3.30 2.71 3.35
C PHE A 34 -2.08 3.60 3.16
N VAL A 35 -1.15 3.17 2.31
CA VAL A 35 0.00 3.96 1.87
C VAL A 35 0.02 3.98 0.35
N ALA A 36 0.52 5.05 -0.26
CA ALA A 36 0.51 5.19 -1.70
C ALA A 36 1.72 5.97 -2.21
N THR A 37 1.87 5.99 -3.55
CA THR A 37 2.72 6.95 -4.28
C THR A 37 2.71 8.32 -3.59
N PRO A 38 3.88 8.97 -3.39
CA PRO A 38 3.98 10.30 -2.80
C PRO A 38 3.48 11.39 -3.78
N PHE A 39 2.19 11.36 -4.08
CA PHE A 39 1.54 12.31 -4.97
C PHE A 39 1.70 13.75 -4.47
N GLY A 40 1.77 14.69 -5.42
CA GLY A 40 2.02 16.11 -5.13
C GLY A 40 3.50 16.45 -4.95
N ILE A 41 4.40 15.46 -5.08
CA ILE A 41 5.85 15.68 -5.15
C ILE A 41 6.30 15.31 -6.56
N ASP A 42 6.61 16.31 -7.37
CA ASP A 42 6.96 16.12 -8.79
C ASP A 42 8.25 15.30 -8.96
N MET A 43 9.18 15.43 -8.01
CA MET A 43 10.46 14.73 -8.01
C MET A 43 10.72 14.09 -6.64
N PRO A 44 10.03 12.98 -6.32
CA PRO A 44 10.13 12.37 -5.01
C PRO A 44 11.53 11.80 -4.79
N THR A 45 12.07 12.05 -3.60
CA THR A 45 13.36 11.53 -3.15
C THR A 45 13.19 10.19 -2.45
N ILE A 46 14.28 9.45 -2.24
CA ILE A 46 14.27 8.24 -1.41
C ILE A 46 13.68 8.50 -0.02
N ALA A 47 13.94 9.65 0.58
CA ALA A 47 13.40 10.00 1.89
C ALA A 47 11.87 10.13 1.87
N ASP A 48 11.27 10.52 0.74
CA ASP A 48 9.82 10.59 0.60
C ASP A 48 9.21 9.18 0.56
N TYR A 49 9.86 8.23 -0.11
CA TYR A 49 9.45 6.82 -0.09
C TYR A 49 9.61 6.19 1.30
N GLN A 50 10.70 6.51 2.00
CA GLN A 50 10.88 6.08 3.38
C GLN A 50 9.75 6.59 4.27
N ARG A 51 9.39 7.88 4.16
CA ARG A 51 8.28 8.47 4.92
C ARG A 51 6.93 7.81 4.60
N VAL A 52 6.67 7.47 3.34
CA VAL A 52 5.48 6.70 2.94
C VAL A 52 5.47 5.34 3.64
N LEU A 53 6.60 4.62 3.62
CA LEU A 53 6.71 3.29 4.22
C LEU A 53 6.73 3.32 5.76
N ASP A 54 7.14 4.43 6.38
CA ASP A 54 7.01 4.65 7.82
C ASP A 54 5.53 4.78 8.25
N GLY A 55 4.63 5.05 7.30
CA GLY A 55 3.17 5.02 7.51
C GLY A 55 2.57 3.61 7.53
N VAL A 56 3.35 2.56 7.23
CA VAL A 56 2.90 1.17 7.29
C VAL A 56 2.85 0.75 8.77
N GLY A 57 1.65 0.73 9.33
CA GLY A 57 1.41 0.26 10.70
C GLY A 57 1.42 -1.26 10.84
N GLU A 58 1.35 -1.73 12.08
CA GLU A 58 1.13 -3.15 12.37
C GLU A 58 -0.16 -3.67 11.71
N GLY A 59 -0.17 -4.95 11.31
CA GLY A 59 -1.33 -5.60 10.69
C GLY A 59 -1.25 -5.63 9.17
N LEU A 60 -2.40 -5.53 8.51
CA LEU A 60 -2.52 -5.67 7.06
C LEU A 60 -2.65 -4.31 6.39
N SER A 61 -1.61 -3.87 5.70
CA SER A 61 -1.59 -2.57 5.02
C SER A 61 -1.80 -2.71 3.51
N TYR A 62 -2.52 -1.77 2.89
CA TYR A 62 -2.65 -1.70 1.44
C TYR A 62 -1.69 -0.65 0.89
N GLY A 63 -0.75 -1.08 0.05
CA GLY A 63 0.19 -0.20 -0.66
C GLY A 63 -0.22 0.00 -2.12
N ALA A 64 -0.47 1.25 -2.52
CA ALA A 64 -0.86 1.62 -3.88
C ALA A 64 0.19 2.51 -4.56
N PHE A 65 1.10 1.89 -5.32
CA PHE A 65 2.13 2.58 -6.07
C PHE A 65 1.84 2.54 -7.58
N HIS A 66 2.08 3.64 -8.29
CA HIS A 66 1.63 3.87 -9.66
C HIS A 66 2.82 3.90 -10.62
N PHE A 67 3.52 2.76 -10.73
CA PHE A 67 4.69 2.63 -11.59
C PHE A 67 4.35 2.88 -13.06
N ALA A 68 5.12 3.74 -13.72
CA ALA A 68 5.15 3.83 -15.17
C ALA A 68 6.59 3.72 -15.65
N MET A 69 6.84 2.91 -16.68
CA MET A 69 8.14 2.93 -17.33
C MET A 69 8.37 4.32 -17.94
N PRO A 70 9.63 4.79 -17.99
CA PRO A 70 9.96 5.99 -18.74
C PRO A 70 9.77 5.70 -20.23
N ASP A 71 8.59 6.02 -20.75
CA ASP A 71 8.24 6.04 -22.17
C ASP A 71 7.53 7.35 -22.51
N HIS A 72 7.52 7.69 -23.81
CA HIS A 72 6.92 8.94 -24.29
C HIS A 72 5.41 9.02 -24.05
N ASP A 73 4.75 7.90 -23.76
CA ASP A 73 3.30 7.85 -23.65
C ASP A 73 2.85 8.49 -22.32
N ILE A 74 3.38 8.04 -21.18
CA ILE A 74 2.93 8.55 -19.88
C ILE A 74 3.21 10.06 -19.71
N GLU A 75 4.34 10.53 -20.22
CA GLU A 75 4.74 11.93 -20.17
C GLU A 75 3.80 12.84 -21.00
N GLY A 76 3.15 12.27 -22.04
CA GLY A 76 2.26 13.01 -22.93
C GLY A 76 0.84 13.26 -22.39
N PHE A 77 0.36 12.46 -21.43
CA PHE A 77 -1.03 12.58 -20.93
C PHE A 77 -1.19 12.68 -19.42
N ALA A 78 -0.17 12.35 -18.62
CA ALA A 78 -0.27 12.33 -17.17
C ALA A 78 0.54 13.46 -16.53
N THR A 79 -0.14 14.34 -15.77
CA THR A 79 0.49 15.44 -15.05
C THR A 79 1.39 14.98 -13.90
N ASP A 80 1.19 13.74 -13.43
CA ASP A 80 1.97 13.07 -12.38
C ASP A 80 2.99 12.06 -12.95
N SER A 81 3.26 12.11 -14.26
CA SER A 81 4.18 11.20 -14.95
C SER A 81 5.57 11.12 -14.29
N ALA A 82 6.11 12.26 -13.84
CA ALA A 82 7.39 12.32 -13.15
C ALA A 82 7.42 11.47 -11.87
N THR A 83 6.39 11.59 -11.02
CA THR A 83 6.24 10.77 -9.79
C THR A 83 6.08 9.28 -10.12
N ARG A 84 5.32 8.93 -11.17
CA ARG A 84 5.12 7.54 -11.60
C ARG A 84 6.38 6.88 -12.17
N ILE A 85 7.18 7.66 -12.90
CA ILE A 85 8.50 7.24 -13.40
C ILE A 85 9.48 7.10 -12.23
N ALA A 86 9.41 7.99 -11.23
CA ALA A 86 10.22 7.87 -10.02
C ALA A 86 9.87 6.59 -9.24
N ASP A 87 8.57 6.28 -9.08
CA ASP A 87 8.11 5.01 -8.48
C ASP A 87 8.77 3.84 -9.22
N TYR A 88 8.70 3.81 -10.55
CA TYR A 88 9.29 2.73 -11.35
C TYR A 88 10.80 2.60 -11.07
N ARG A 89 11.55 3.71 -11.09
CA ARG A 89 12.99 3.70 -10.87
C ARG A 89 13.37 3.19 -9.47
N VAL A 90 12.65 3.62 -8.44
CA VAL A 90 12.91 3.21 -7.06
C VAL A 90 12.68 1.71 -6.87
N PHE A 91 11.58 1.18 -7.39
CA PHE A 91 11.25 -0.23 -7.18
C PHE A 91 12.01 -1.16 -8.14
N ALA A 92 12.24 -0.76 -9.40
CA ALA A 92 13.05 -1.51 -10.36
C ALA A 92 14.53 -1.63 -9.91
N SER A 93 15.07 -0.65 -9.19
CA SER A 93 16.43 -0.72 -8.62
C SER A 93 16.55 -1.64 -7.39
N GLY A 94 15.44 -2.24 -6.94
CA GLY A 94 15.38 -3.03 -5.72
C GLY A 94 15.44 -2.21 -4.43
N PHE A 95 15.50 -0.87 -4.51
CA PHE A 95 15.52 -0.01 -3.32
C PHE A 95 14.22 -0.12 -2.53
N GLY A 96 13.07 -0.15 -3.23
CA GLY A 96 11.76 -0.43 -2.62
C GLY A 96 11.76 -1.70 -1.78
N ARG A 97 12.31 -2.79 -2.32
CA ARG A 97 12.39 -4.07 -1.61
C ARG A 97 13.23 -3.99 -0.34
N ARG A 98 14.42 -3.38 -0.42
CA ARG A 98 15.31 -3.20 0.74
C ARG A 98 14.64 -2.40 1.85
N MET A 99 13.96 -1.29 1.52
CA MET A 99 13.26 -0.47 2.52
C MET A 99 12.17 -1.24 3.26
N MET A 100 11.46 -2.12 2.55
CA MET A 100 10.44 -2.99 3.15
C MET A 100 11.06 -4.06 4.04
N ASP A 101 12.13 -4.73 3.58
CA ASP A 101 12.83 -5.76 4.35
C ASP A 101 13.43 -5.17 5.65
N GLU A 102 14.02 -3.97 5.59
CA GLU A 102 14.55 -3.24 6.77
C GLU A 102 13.50 -2.91 7.82
N ARG A 103 12.23 -2.77 7.40
CA ARG A 103 11.07 -2.49 8.27
C ARG A 103 10.32 -3.75 8.70
N GLY A 104 10.77 -4.93 8.27
CA GLY A 104 10.05 -6.19 8.50
C GLY A 104 8.70 -6.26 7.78
N ILE A 105 8.51 -5.50 6.70
CA ILE A 105 7.27 -5.49 5.91
C ILE A 105 7.28 -6.69 4.96
N GLU A 106 6.38 -7.64 5.19
CA GLU A 106 6.14 -8.76 4.29
C GLU A 106 5.15 -8.35 3.18
N MET A 107 5.55 -8.52 1.91
CA MET A 107 4.63 -8.37 0.78
C MET A 107 3.78 -9.62 0.61
N VAL A 108 2.46 -9.46 0.74
CA VAL A 108 1.49 -10.53 0.51
C VAL A 108 0.66 -10.20 -0.72
N GLY A 109 0.59 -11.13 -1.68
CA GLY A 109 -0.27 -11.00 -2.85
C GLY A 109 -1.75 -11.13 -2.49
N VAL A 110 -2.61 -10.34 -3.13
CA VAL A 110 -4.07 -10.36 -2.88
C VAL A 110 -4.68 -11.77 -3.02
N ARG A 111 -4.15 -12.60 -3.92
CA ARG A 111 -4.59 -14.00 -4.07
C ARG A 111 -4.29 -14.87 -2.84
N GLN A 112 -3.22 -14.58 -2.11
CA GLN A 112 -2.89 -15.29 -0.87
C GLN A 112 -3.89 -14.90 0.23
N LEU A 113 -4.34 -13.65 0.26
CA LEU A 113 -5.33 -13.16 1.23
C LEU A 113 -6.73 -13.78 1.03
N THR A 114 -7.10 -14.14 -0.20
CA THR A 114 -8.42 -14.73 -0.52
C THR A 114 -8.47 -16.25 -0.42
N ARG A 115 -7.33 -16.91 -0.25
CA ARG A 115 -7.20 -18.38 -0.12
C ARG A 115 -6.98 -18.86 1.32
N ALA A 116 -6.66 -17.95 2.24
CA ALA A 116 -6.48 -18.22 3.67
C ALA A 116 -7.78 -18.01 4.44
#